data_AF-A0A2T4VEH2-F1
#
_entry.id   AF-A0A2T4VEH2-F1
#
_cell.length_a   1.000
_cell.length_b   1.000
_cell.length_c   1.000
_cell.angle_alpha   90.00
_cell.angle_beta   90.00
_cell.angle_gamma   90.00
#
_symmetry.space_group_name_H-M   'P 1'
#
loop_
_entity.id
_entity.type
_entity.pdbx_description
1 polymer ?
#
loop_
_entity_poly.entity_id
_entity_poly.type
_entity_poly.pdbx_seq_one_letter_code
_entity_poly.pdbx_strand_id
1 'polypeptide(L)'
;MPCQSSIVLDSSGNLQSCILAANTNIITGKNAYLYCKSGAQASLYSNGNIASCTLVANTNIITGKNAYLYCQSDLQASLYDNGAVSSCTLVANTNIITGKNAYLYCKEGTQVAINISGNVSSCTLVANTNIITGKNAYLYCQANMLASVYDTGNVSNCSLVANTNILAGNNAYLYCKAPSASSLYPDGALNSCVLVSATNVASCGGGYIYCQANSNLVLFNSGCLNSCL
;
A
#
# COMPACT_ATOMS: atom_id res chain seq x y z
N MET A 1 19.34 -14.55 -17.37
CA MET A 1 19.95 -13.31 -16.85
C MET A 1 21.33 -13.65 -16.30
N PRO A 2 22.41 -12.98 -16.75
CA PRO A 2 23.76 -13.34 -16.30
C PRO A 2 24.05 -12.78 -14.90
N CYS A 3 24.48 -13.66 -13.99
CA CYS A 3 24.90 -13.31 -12.64
C CYS A 3 26.43 -13.24 -12.57
N GLN A 4 26.97 -12.26 -11.85
CA GLN A 4 28.40 -12.10 -11.62
C GLN A 4 28.85 -12.69 -10.28
N SER A 5 28.05 -12.49 -9.23
CA SER A 5 28.42 -12.88 -7.86
C SER A 5 27.20 -12.91 -6.94
N SER A 6 27.42 -13.25 -5.66
CA SER A 6 26.38 -13.31 -4.61
C SER A 6 25.18 -14.18 -4.98
N ILE A 7 25.45 -15.32 -5.61
CA ILE A 7 24.43 -16.29 -6.04
C ILE A 7 23.84 -16.95 -4.80
N VAL A 8 22.53 -16.77 -4.62
CA VAL A 8 21.74 -17.45 -3.59
C VAL A 8 20.72 -18.34 -4.28
N LEU A 9 20.65 -19.60 -3.86
CA LEU A 9 19.69 -20.58 -4.37
C LEU A 9 18.63 -20.89 -3.30
N ASP A 10 17.43 -21.22 -3.73
CA ASP A 10 16.39 -21.77 -2.86
C ASP A 10 16.67 -23.25 -2.49
N SER A 11 15.83 -23.84 -1.65
CA SER A 11 15.97 -25.26 -1.23
C SER A 11 15.79 -26.26 -2.38
N SER A 12 15.27 -25.83 -3.53
CA SER A 12 15.11 -26.63 -4.74
C SER A 12 16.26 -26.40 -5.74
N GLY A 13 17.23 -25.56 -5.39
CA GLY A 13 18.38 -25.23 -6.24
C GLY A 13 18.10 -24.15 -7.29
N ASN A 14 16.93 -23.50 -7.28
CA ASN A 14 16.63 -22.42 -8.20
C ASN A 14 17.29 -21.12 -7.75
N LEU A 15 17.70 -20.28 -8.70
CA LEU A 15 18.27 -18.98 -8.40
C LEU A 15 17.25 -18.07 -7.71
N GLN A 16 17.56 -17.64 -6.49
CA GLN A 16 16.74 -16.73 -5.69
C GLN A 16 17.23 -15.28 -5.77
N SER A 17 18.54 -15.06 -5.79
CA SER A 17 19.12 -13.72 -6.01
C SER A 17 20.55 -13.79 -6.51
N CYS A 18 20.99 -12.73 -7.17
CA CYS A 18 22.40 -12.53 -7.53
C CYS A 18 22.72 -11.07 -7.83
N ILE A 19 24.01 -10.76 -7.92
CA ILE A 19 24.49 -9.51 -8.54
C ILE A 19 24.51 -9.66 -10.05
N LEU A 20 23.90 -8.72 -10.78
CA LEU A 20 23.84 -8.74 -12.24
C LEU A 20 25.19 -8.48 -12.89
N ALA A 21 25.57 -9.32 -13.86
CA ALA A 21 26.82 -9.13 -14.60
C ALA A 21 26.75 -8.04 -15.69
N ALA A 22 25.54 -7.73 -16.17
CA ALA A 22 25.32 -6.75 -17.22
C ALA A 22 23.95 -6.08 -17.03
N ASN A 23 23.81 -4.88 -17.57
CA ASN A 23 22.51 -4.23 -17.60
C ASN A 23 21.53 -5.10 -18.37
N THR A 24 20.35 -5.35 -17.82
CA THR A 24 19.41 -6.35 -18.35
C THR A 24 18.03 -5.74 -18.56
N ASN A 25 17.46 -5.93 -19.74
CA ASN A 25 16.06 -5.59 -19.99
C ASN A 25 15.15 -6.69 -19.45
N ILE A 26 14.18 -6.32 -18.62
CA ILE A 26 13.13 -7.20 -18.12
C ILE A 26 11.83 -6.79 -18.79
N ILE A 27 11.17 -7.73 -19.45
CA ILE A 27 9.83 -7.53 -19.98
C ILE A 27 8.85 -7.51 -18.81
N THR A 28 8.13 -6.41 -18.65
CA THR A 28 7.01 -6.34 -17.70
C THR A 28 5.70 -6.72 -18.40
N GLY A 29 4.71 -7.17 -17.63
CA GLY A 29 3.47 -7.80 -18.12
C GLY A 29 2.53 -6.96 -19.01
N LYS A 30 2.98 -5.84 -19.61
CA LYS A 30 2.20 -4.93 -20.48
C LYS A 30 3.04 -4.25 -21.58
N ASN A 31 4.00 -4.96 -22.19
CA ASN A 31 4.93 -4.41 -23.21
C ASN A 31 5.78 -3.23 -22.72
N ALA A 32 5.96 -3.10 -21.41
CA ALA A 32 6.94 -2.18 -20.84
C ALA A 32 8.20 -2.96 -20.46
N TYR A 33 9.32 -2.26 -20.28
CA TYR A 33 10.60 -2.85 -19.92
C TYR A 33 11.17 -2.14 -18.71
N LEU A 34 11.72 -2.89 -17.76
CA LEU A 34 12.64 -2.33 -16.77
C LEU A 34 14.07 -2.60 -17.22
N TYR A 35 14.89 -1.56 -17.22
CA TYR A 35 16.31 -1.70 -17.50
C TYR A 35 17.09 -1.74 -16.19
N CYS A 36 17.55 -2.93 -15.84
CA CYS A 36 18.15 -3.22 -14.54
C CYS A 36 19.66 -3.07 -14.57
N LYS A 37 20.21 -2.54 -13.48
CA LYS A 37 21.59 -2.09 -13.35
C LYS A 37 22.56 -3.24 -13.08
N SER A 38 23.62 -3.33 -13.88
CA SER A 38 24.77 -4.20 -13.63
C SER A 38 25.42 -3.87 -12.29
N GLY A 39 25.96 -4.87 -11.60
CA GLY A 39 26.59 -4.71 -10.30
C GLY A 39 25.61 -4.52 -9.15
N ALA A 40 24.29 -4.41 -9.42
CA ALA A 40 23.27 -4.36 -8.39
C ALA A 40 22.65 -5.76 -8.15
N GLN A 41 22.11 -5.96 -6.95
CA GLN A 41 21.37 -7.18 -6.62
C GLN A 41 20.03 -7.20 -7.35
N ALA A 42 19.70 -8.35 -7.93
CA ALA A 42 18.37 -8.71 -8.39
C ALA A 42 17.87 -9.93 -7.61
N SER A 43 16.58 -9.93 -7.32
CA SER A 43 15.88 -11.05 -6.69
C SER A 43 14.92 -11.68 -7.68
N LEU A 44 14.69 -12.98 -7.52
CA LEU A 44 13.86 -13.79 -8.40
C LEU A 44 12.84 -14.57 -7.58
N TYR A 45 11.72 -14.87 -8.23
CA TYR A 45 10.78 -15.89 -7.79
C TYR A 45 11.32 -17.28 -8.13
N SER A 46 10.76 -18.32 -7.49
CA SER A 46 11.13 -19.72 -7.73
C SER A 46 10.89 -20.17 -9.18
N ASN A 47 9.99 -19.50 -9.91
CA ASN A 47 9.76 -19.72 -11.34
C ASN A 47 10.79 -19.03 -12.25
N GLY A 48 11.80 -18.36 -11.69
CA GLY A 48 12.85 -17.65 -12.42
C GLY A 48 12.48 -16.24 -12.90
N ASN A 49 11.24 -15.79 -12.67
CA ASN A 49 10.85 -14.41 -12.98
C ASN A 49 11.51 -13.46 -11.98
N ILE A 50 11.89 -12.27 -12.45
CA ILE A 50 12.56 -11.28 -11.60
C ILE A 50 11.52 -10.65 -10.68
N ALA A 51 11.78 -10.70 -9.38
CA ALA A 51 10.97 -10.12 -8.32
C ALA A 51 11.36 -8.67 -8.04
N SER A 52 12.64 -8.32 -8.21
CA SER A 52 13.09 -6.94 -8.06
C SER A 52 14.43 -6.69 -8.74
N CYS A 53 14.67 -5.44 -9.10
CA CYS A 53 15.96 -4.98 -9.60
C CYS A 53 16.18 -3.48 -9.35
N THR A 54 17.43 -3.04 -9.37
CA THR A 54 17.77 -1.61 -9.36
C THR A 54 17.69 -1.02 -10.76
N LEU A 55 17.00 0.10 -10.93
CA LEU A 55 16.84 0.74 -12.24
C LEU A 55 18.13 1.47 -12.69
N VAL A 56 18.48 1.37 -13.98
CA VAL A 56 19.62 2.11 -14.57
C VAL A 56 19.31 3.60 -14.72
N ALA A 57 18.07 3.93 -15.09
CA ALA A 57 17.64 5.28 -15.40
C ALA A 57 16.21 5.50 -14.92
N ASN A 58 15.82 6.77 -14.78
CA ASN A 58 14.44 7.11 -14.47
C ASN A 58 13.54 6.55 -15.58
N THR A 59 12.51 5.79 -15.19
CA THR A 59 11.73 4.99 -16.13
C THR A 59 10.24 5.28 -15.97
N ASN A 60 9.56 5.50 -17.09
CA ASN A 60 8.10 5.52 -17.12
C ASN A 60 7.58 4.09 -17.09
N ILE A 61 6.92 3.74 -15.99
CA ILE A 61 6.28 2.45 -15.82
C ILE A 61 4.80 2.61 -16.11
N ILE A 62 4.31 1.86 -17.11
CA ILE A 62 2.87 1.74 -17.38
C ILE A 62 2.26 0.90 -16.27
N THR A 63 1.41 1.50 -15.46
CA THR A 63 0.58 0.78 -14.51
C THR A 63 -0.75 0.40 -15.17
N GLY A 64 -1.64 -0.25 -14.43
CA GLY A 64 -2.97 -0.59 -14.93
C GLY A 64 -3.72 0.65 -15.42
N LYS A 65 -4.57 0.46 -16.45
CA LYS A 65 -5.42 1.51 -17.04
C LYS A 65 -4.67 2.70 -17.68
N ASN A 66 -3.48 2.47 -18.25
CA ASN A 66 -2.69 3.50 -18.96
C ASN A 66 -2.22 4.66 -18.06
N ALA A 67 -2.15 4.47 -16.75
CA ALA A 67 -1.45 5.39 -15.88
C ALA A 67 0.07 5.15 -15.96
N TYR A 68 0.86 6.20 -15.74
CA TYR A 68 2.31 6.16 -15.79
C TYR A 68 2.88 6.58 -14.45
N LEU A 69 3.83 5.81 -13.92
CA LEU A 69 4.69 6.25 -12.83
C LEU A 69 6.07 6.55 -13.36
N TYR A 70 6.59 7.74 -13.04
CA TYR A 70 7.97 8.06 -13.35
C TYR A 70 8.85 7.68 -12.17
N CYS A 71 9.51 6.53 -12.31
CA CYS A 71 10.23 5.87 -11.25
C CYS A 71 11.72 6.22 -11.28
N GLN A 72 12.31 6.39 -10.11
CA GLN A 72 13.65 6.92 -9.92
C GLN A 72 14.74 5.88 -10.20
N SER A 73 15.82 6.31 -10.89
CA SER A 73 17.03 5.53 -11.12
C SER A 73 17.74 5.18 -9.82
N ASP A 74 18.60 4.17 -9.88
CA ASP A 74 19.45 3.75 -8.76
C ASP A 74 18.69 3.30 -7.51
N LEU A 75 17.37 3.16 -7.61
CA LEU A 75 16.50 2.59 -6.61
C LEU A 75 15.85 1.32 -7.14
N GLN A 76 15.46 0.46 -6.20
CA GLN A 76 14.82 -0.80 -6.52
C GLN A 76 13.38 -0.58 -6.98
N ALA A 77 13.02 -1.23 -8.08
CA ALA A 77 11.65 -1.50 -8.46
C ALA A 77 11.33 -2.97 -8.16
N SER A 78 10.12 -3.22 -7.68
CA SER A 78 9.62 -4.58 -7.43
C SER A 78 8.58 -4.94 -8.48
N LEU A 79 8.50 -6.23 -8.78
CA LEU A 79 7.54 -6.81 -9.69
C LEU A 79 6.71 -7.86 -8.94
N TYR A 80 5.58 -8.21 -9.53
CA TYR A 80 4.85 -9.43 -9.27
C TYR A 80 5.43 -10.58 -10.10
N ASP A 81 5.07 -11.81 -9.76
CA ASP A 81 5.52 -13.02 -10.45
C ASP A 81 5.06 -13.06 -11.93
N ASN A 82 3.97 -12.37 -12.26
CA ASN A 82 3.50 -12.18 -13.64
C ASN A 82 4.23 -11.04 -14.39
N GLY A 83 5.25 -10.43 -13.77
CA GLY A 83 6.04 -9.34 -14.35
C GLY A 83 5.37 -7.97 -14.31
N ALA A 84 4.18 -7.80 -13.74
CA ALA A 84 3.61 -6.48 -13.49
C ALA A 84 4.41 -5.76 -12.39
N VAL A 85 4.60 -4.45 -12.49
CA VAL A 85 5.32 -3.70 -11.45
C VAL A 85 4.45 -3.61 -10.19
N SER A 86 5.03 -3.96 -9.05
CA SER A 86 4.37 -3.94 -7.74
C SER A 86 4.78 -2.73 -6.90
N SER A 87 5.96 -2.16 -7.14
CA SER A 87 6.36 -0.91 -6.49
C SER A 87 7.51 -0.19 -7.22
N CYS A 88 7.59 1.12 -7.01
CA CYS A 88 8.76 1.92 -7.38
C CYS A 88 8.82 3.22 -6.55
N THR A 89 9.98 3.88 -6.53
CA THR A 89 10.13 5.21 -5.92
C THR A 89 9.87 6.30 -6.94
N LEU A 90 9.05 7.30 -6.62
CA LEU A 90 8.69 8.38 -7.55
C LEU A 90 9.81 9.42 -7.70
N VAL A 91 10.01 9.91 -8.91
CA VAL A 91 10.91 11.05 -9.21
C VAL A 91 10.27 12.39 -8.85
N ALA A 92 8.94 12.49 -8.90
CA ALA A 92 8.21 13.73 -8.68
C ALA A 92 6.85 13.48 -8.02
N ASN A 93 6.31 14.52 -7.37
CA ASN A 93 4.97 14.47 -6.81
C ASN A 93 3.96 14.17 -7.93
N THR A 94 3.13 13.15 -7.76
CA THR A 94 2.29 12.63 -8.85
C THR A 94 0.87 12.37 -8.37
N ASN A 95 -0.13 12.80 -9.14
CA ASN A 95 -1.52 12.39 -8.95
C ASN A 95 -1.74 11.03 -9.60
N ILE A 96 -2.11 10.02 -8.82
CA ILE A 96 -2.21 8.64 -9.30
C ILE A 96 -3.59 8.05 -9.00
N ILE A 97 -4.16 7.37 -9.99
CA ILE A 97 -5.46 6.71 -9.90
C ILE A 97 -5.39 5.50 -8.96
N THR A 98 -6.28 5.46 -7.97
CA THR A 98 -6.37 4.39 -6.96
C THR A 98 -7.57 3.45 -7.15
N GLY A 99 -8.49 3.75 -8.06
CA GLY A 99 -9.73 2.99 -8.24
C GLY A 99 -10.72 3.63 -9.22
N LYS A 100 -12.03 3.45 -8.99
CA LYS A 100 -13.07 4.13 -9.80
C LYS A 100 -13.10 5.63 -9.45
N ASN A 101 -12.36 6.42 -10.22
CA ASN A 101 -12.34 7.90 -10.21
C ASN A 101 -11.79 8.56 -8.93
N ALA A 102 -10.95 7.86 -8.17
CA ALA A 102 -10.21 8.42 -7.05
C ALA A 102 -8.72 8.56 -7.39
N TYR A 103 -8.08 9.57 -6.81
CA TYR A 103 -6.66 9.84 -6.97
C TYR A 103 -6.00 10.05 -5.61
N LEU A 104 -4.74 9.65 -5.48
CA LEU A 104 -3.85 10.10 -4.41
C LEU A 104 -2.78 11.01 -4.99
N TYR A 105 -2.48 12.10 -4.28
CA TYR A 105 -1.34 12.95 -4.60
C TYR A 105 -0.11 12.47 -3.81
N CYS A 106 0.71 11.69 -4.49
CA CYS A 106 1.79 10.92 -3.92
C CYS A 106 3.12 11.67 -3.96
N LYS A 107 3.89 11.56 -2.89
CA LYS A 107 5.10 12.34 -2.64
C LYS A 107 6.32 11.81 -3.41
N GLU A 108 7.08 12.71 -4.00
CA GLU A 108 8.39 12.43 -4.59
C GLU A 108 9.35 11.78 -3.59
N GLY A 109 10.28 10.97 -4.10
CA GLY A 109 11.27 10.27 -3.29
C GLY A 109 10.68 9.19 -2.37
N THR A 110 9.38 8.91 -2.47
CA THR A 110 8.72 7.85 -1.70
C THR A 110 8.28 6.70 -2.58
N GLN A 111 8.25 5.50 -1.99
CA GLN A 111 7.77 4.30 -2.68
C GLN A 111 6.25 4.32 -2.81
N VAL A 112 5.77 3.98 -4.00
CA VAL A 112 4.36 3.72 -4.29
C VAL A 112 4.18 2.23 -4.43
N ALA A 113 3.15 1.68 -3.79
CA ALA A 113 2.72 0.30 -4.01
C ALA A 113 1.59 0.27 -5.05
N ILE A 114 1.63 -0.74 -5.89
CA ILE A 114 0.71 -0.97 -6.99
C ILE A 114 0.16 -2.38 -6.82
N ASN A 115 -1.16 -2.55 -6.92
CA ASN A 115 -1.76 -3.87 -6.86
C ASN A 115 -1.56 -4.66 -8.18
N ILE A 116 -1.90 -5.96 -8.17
CA ILE A 116 -1.76 -6.82 -9.35
C ILE A 116 -2.59 -6.35 -10.55
N SER A 117 -3.69 -5.64 -10.31
CA SER A 117 -4.54 -5.02 -11.34
C SER A 117 -3.91 -3.77 -11.96
N GLY A 118 -2.86 -3.24 -11.31
CA GLY A 118 -2.11 -2.07 -11.72
C GLY A 118 -2.65 -0.73 -11.20
N ASN A 119 -3.57 -0.71 -10.23
CA ASN A 119 -3.95 0.52 -9.53
C ASN A 119 -2.97 0.76 -8.37
N VAL A 120 -2.77 2.02 -7.99
CA VAL A 120 -2.01 2.31 -6.76
C VAL A 120 -2.78 1.81 -5.55
N SER A 121 -2.10 1.06 -4.69
CA SER A 121 -2.64 0.54 -3.43
C SER A 121 -2.18 1.35 -2.23
N SER A 122 -1.02 2.01 -2.30
CA SER A 122 -0.58 2.95 -1.27
C SER A 122 0.50 3.92 -1.73
N CYS A 123 0.56 5.09 -1.08
CA CYS A 123 1.68 6.02 -1.20
C CYS A 123 1.75 7.00 -0.03
N THR A 124 2.87 7.68 0.12
CA THR A 124 3.00 8.80 1.06
C THR A 124 2.30 10.04 0.47
N LEU A 125 1.41 10.65 1.23
CA LEU A 125 0.67 11.83 0.78
C LEU A 125 1.53 13.10 0.77
N VAL A 126 1.37 13.95 -0.24
CA VAL A 126 1.99 15.29 -0.26
C VAL A 126 1.28 16.25 0.69
N ALA A 127 -0.05 16.17 0.77
CA ALA A 127 -0.89 17.09 1.53
C ALA A 127 -2.01 16.33 2.25
N ASN A 128 -2.62 16.97 3.24
CA ASN A 128 -3.77 16.40 3.92
C ASN A 128 -4.88 16.20 2.87
N THR A 129 -5.47 15.00 2.83
CA THR A 129 -6.33 14.59 1.72
C THR A 129 -7.58 13.90 2.24
N ASN A 130 -8.74 14.27 1.71
CA ASN A 130 -9.97 13.51 1.92
C ASN A 130 -9.97 12.29 0.99
N ILE A 131 -10.03 11.09 1.57
CA ILE A 131 -10.11 9.84 0.81
C ILE A 131 -11.45 9.18 1.09
N ILE A 132 -12.15 8.78 0.03
CA ILE A 132 -13.48 8.15 0.10
C ILE A 132 -13.39 6.84 0.89
N THR A 133 -14.39 6.59 1.73
CA THR A 133 -14.64 5.30 2.36
C THR A 133 -15.74 4.54 1.59
N GLY A 134 -15.83 3.23 1.78
CA GLY A 134 -16.88 2.42 1.15
C GLY A 134 -18.32 2.74 1.58
N LYS A 135 -18.51 3.63 2.57
CA LYS A 135 -19.82 4.08 3.07
C LYS A 135 -20.21 5.49 2.60
N ASN A 136 -19.69 5.96 1.45
CA ASN A 136 -19.89 7.31 0.93
C ASN A 136 -19.47 8.43 1.89
N ALA A 137 -18.55 8.14 2.81
CA ALA A 137 -17.93 9.12 3.70
C ALA A 137 -16.49 9.38 3.26
N TYR A 138 -15.76 10.21 4.01
CA TYR A 138 -14.36 10.51 3.77
C TYR A 138 -13.57 10.41 5.07
N LEU A 139 -12.32 9.95 4.99
CA LEU A 139 -11.34 10.17 6.04
C LEU A 139 -10.40 11.30 5.61
N TYR A 140 -10.16 12.25 6.52
CA TYR A 140 -9.19 13.31 6.31
C TYR A 140 -7.81 12.86 6.78
N CYS A 141 -7.03 12.40 5.81
CA CYS A 141 -5.76 11.72 6.00
C CYS A 141 -4.59 12.72 6.01
N GLN A 142 -3.60 12.46 6.85
CA GLN A 142 -2.49 13.36 7.14
C GLN A 142 -1.41 13.35 6.05
N ALA A 143 -0.91 14.54 5.70
CA ALA A 143 0.24 14.73 4.83
C ALA A 143 1.49 14.05 5.39
N ASN A 144 2.40 13.66 4.50
CA ASN A 144 3.66 12.97 4.82
C ASN A 144 3.49 11.62 5.54
N MET A 145 2.26 11.09 5.59
CA MET A 145 1.96 9.76 6.10
C MET A 145 1.57 8.84 4.94
N LEU A 146 1.80 7.55 5.13
CA LEU A 146 1.33 6.52 4.20
C LEU A 146 -0.21 6.48 4.24
N ALA A 147 -0.82 6.56 3.07
CA ALA A 147 -2.22 6.23 2.87
C ALA A 147 -2.33 5.01 1.97
N SER A 148 -3.23 4.11 2.32
CA SER A 148 -3.52 2.89 1.58
C SER A 148 -4.98 2.85 1.18
N VAL A 149 -5.26 2.22 0.05
CA VAL A 149 -6.58 2.02 -0.52
C VAL A 149 -6.78 0.55 -0.91
N TYR A 150 -8.04 0.15 -1.02
CA TYR A 150 -8.43 -1.10 -1.67
C TYR A 150 -8.50 -0.92 -3.19
N ASP A 151 -8.61 -2.03 -3.92
CA ASP A 151 -8.81 -2.05 -5.38
C ASP A 151 -10.05 -1.27 -5.84
N THR A 152 -11.03 -1.11 -4.94
CA THR A 152 -12.23 -0.28 -5.16
C THR A 152 -11.92 1.21 -5.20
N GLY A 153 -10.78 1.64 -4.65
CA GLY A 153 -10.38 3.03 -4.42
C GLY A 153 -10.72 3.55 -3.03
N ASN A 154 -11.44 2.77 -2.21
CA ASN A 154 -11.77 3.16 -0.84
C ASN A 154 -10.52 3.13 0.04
N VAL A 155 -10.39 4.09 0.95
CA VAL A 155 -9.31 4.08 1.96
C VAL A 155 -9.36 2.80 2.79
N SER A 156 -8.22 2.13 2.90
CA SER A 156 -8.03 0.97 3.77
C SER A 156 -7.31 1.36 5.05
N ASN A 157 -6.38 2.32 4.98
CA ASN A 157 -5.66 2.82 6.13
C ASN A 157 -5.13 4.23 5.88
N CYS A 158 -5.22 5.10 6.87
CA CYS A 158 -4.45 6.34 6.89
C CYS A 158 -4.33 6.92 8.31
N SER A 159 -3.38 7.83 8.52
CA SER A 159 -3.31 8.62 9.75
C SER A 159 -4.29 9.79 9.69
N LEU A 160 -5.11 9.95 10.72
CA LEU A 160 -6.12 11.01 10.78
C LEU A 160 -5.48 12.37 11.12
N VAL A 161 -5.96 13.44 10.50
CA VAL A 161 -5.58 14.83 10.82
C VAL A 161 -6.27 15.34 12.08
N ALA A 162 -7.51 14.91 12.32
CA ALA A 162 -8.33 15.33 13.45
C ALA A 162 -9.13 14.16 14.00
N ASN A 163 -9.50 14.24 15.28
CA ASN A 163 -10.37 13.24 15.89
C ASN A 163 -11.65 13.12 15.06
N THR A 164 -12.07 11.90 14.72
CA THR A 164 -13.12 11.67 13.74
C THR A 164 -14.04 10.56 14.21
N ASN A 165 -15.36 10.74 14.03
CA ASN A 165 -16.33 9.66 14.20
C ASN A 165 -16.32 8.78 12.96
N ILE A 166 -16.00 7.50 13.13
CA ILE A 166 -15.96 6.54 12.03
C ILE A 166 -17.04 5.46 12.25
N LEU A 167 -17.76 5.15 11.18
CA LEU A 167 -18.87 4.20 11.19
C LEU A 167 -18.37 2.75 11.24
N ALA A 168 -18.77 2.00 12.26
CA ALA A 168 -18.52 0.57 12.39
C ALA A 168 -19.54 -0.26 11.58
N GLY A 169 -19.33 -1.58 11.53
CA GLY A 169 -20.20 -2.52 10.81
C GLY A 169 -21.63 -2.59 11.35
N ASN A 170 -21.82 -2.36 12.65
CA ASN A 170 -23.10 -2.39 13.35
C ASN A 170 -23.83 -1.03 13.35
N ASN A 171 -23.44 -0.11 12.47
CA ASN A 171 -23.94 1.26 12.38
C ASN A 171 -23.65 2.15 13.61
N ALA A 172 -22.81 1.72 14.54
CA ALA A 172 -22.31 2.58 15.60
C ALA A 172 -21.19 3.50 15.10
N TYR A 173 -21.07 4.70 15.67
CA TYR A 173 -19.92 5.58 15.44
C TYR A 173 -18.95 5.48 16.61
N LEU A 174 -17.67 5.41 16.29
CA LEU A 174 -16.59 5.41 17.28
C LEU A 174 -15.68 6.60 17.05
N TYR A 175 -15.34 7.29 18.14
CA TYR A 175 -14.57 8.52 18.10
C TYR A 175 -13.07 8.20 18.14
N CYS A 176 -12.47 8.21 16.96
CA CYS A 176 -11.08 7.84 16.73
C CYS A 176 -10.16 9.05 16.87
N LYS A 177 -9.00 8.82 17.48
CA LYS A 177 -8.03 9.85 17.87
C LYS A 177 -7.13 10.24 16.70
N ALA A 178 -6.77 11.52 16.65
CA ALA A 178 -5.68 12.03 15.83
C ALA A 178 -4.54 12.59 16.71
N PRO A 179 -3.30 12.62 16.20
CA PRO A 179 -2.84 11.91 15.01
C PRO A 179 -2.66 10.41 15.33
N SER A 180 -3.44 9.54 14.70
CA SER A 180 -3.27 8.09 14.81
C SER A 180 -3.74 7.39 13.54
N ALA A 181 -3.18 6.21 13.26
CA ALA A 181 -3.64 5.38 12.15
C ALA A 181 -5.04 4.86 12.42
N SER A 182 -5.88 4.89 11.40
CA SER A 182 -7.19 4.23 11.38
C SER A 182 -7.28 3.37 10.15
N SER A 183 -7.73 2.13 10.35
CA SER A 183 -7.95 1.18 9.26
C SER A 183 -9.43 0.89 9.10
N LEU A 184 -9.86 0.68 7.85
CA LEU A 184 -11.22 0.34 7.48
C LEU A 184 -11.23 -1.01 6.77
N TYR A 185 -12.39 -1.65 6.74
CA TYR A 185 -12.69 -2.76 5.84
C TYR A 185 -13.02 -2.27 4.42
N PRO A 186 -13.07 -3.16 3.40
CA PRO A 186 -13.37 -2.77 2.02
C PRO A 186 -14.70 -2.03 1.82
N ASP A 187 -15.70 -2.35 2.65
CA ASP A 187 -17.01 -1.70 2.67
C ASP A 187 -17.01 -0.34 3.40
N GLY A 188 -15.87 0.07 3.96
CA GLY A 188 -15.70 1.32 4.69
C GLY A 188 -16.06 1.28 6.16
N ALA A 189 -16.42 0.11 6.73
CA ALA A 189 -16.59 -0.04 8.17
C ALA A 189 -15.25 0.10 8.91
N LEU A 190 -15.26 0.72 10.09
CA LEU A 190 -14.08 0.79 10.96
C LEU A 190 -13.57 -0.62 11.29
N ASN A 191 -12.28 -0.85 11.05
CA ASN A 191 -11.56 -2.04 11.50
C ASN A 191 -10.79 -1.72 12.79
N SER A 192 -9.94 -0.69 12.76
CA SER A 192 -9.20 -0.30 13.96
C SER A 192 -8.92 1.19 14.04
N CYS A 193 -8.86 1.70 15.28
CA CYS A 193 -8.34 3.03 15.58
C CYS A 193 -7.99 3.16 17.06
N VAL A 194 -7.27 4.22 17.42
CA VAL A 194 -7.08 4.61 18.82
C VAL A 194 -8.29 5.40 19.29
N LEU A 195 -8.89 5.04 20.43
CA LEU A 195 -10.04 5.76 20.97
C LEU A 195 -9.65 7.09 21.62
N VAL A 196 -10.46 8.13 21.41
CA VAL A 196 -10.29 9.41 22.10
C VAL A 196 -10.67 9.31 23.58
N SER A 197 -11.78 8.64 23.86
CA SER A 197 -12.36 8.52 25.19
C SER A 197 -12.79 7.07 25.44
N ALA A 198 -12.93 6.74 26.72
CA ALA A 198 -13.45 5.43 27.10
C ALA A 198 -14.90 5.26 26.62
N THR A 199 -15.26 4.06 26.20
CA THR A 199 -16.59 3.77 25.66
C THR A 199 -16.94 2.29 25.78
N ASN A 200 -18.23 1.98 25.84
CA ASN A 200 -18.75 0.63 25.73
C ASN A 200 -18.87 0.23 24.27
N VAL A 201 -18.27 -0.90 23.88
CA VAL A 201 -18.27 -1.43 22.51
C VAL A 201 -19.00 -2.76 22.48
N ALA A 202 -19.87 -2.97 21.49
CA ALA A 202 -20.67 -4.19 21.39
C ALA A 202 -19.77 -5.44 21.26
N SER A 203 -20.05 -6.48 22.05
CA SER A 203 -19.38 -7.77 21.92
C SER A 203 -20.07 -8.65 20.85
N CYS A 204 -19.34 -9.61 20.27
CA CYS A 204 -19.94 -10.51 19.28
C CYS A 204 -20.92 -11.52 19.88
N GLY A 205 -20.83 -11.77 21.20
CA GLY A 205 -21.76 -12.65 21.93
C GLY A 205 -22.98 -11.92 22.50
N GLY A 206 -23.14 -10.62 22.19
CA GLY A 206 -24.14 -9.75 22.82
C GLY A 206 -23.59 -9.00 24.04
N GLY A 207 -24.23 -7.90 24.40
CA GLY A 207 -23.76 -7.00 25.46
C GLY A 207 -22.62 -6.07 25.01
N TYR A 208 -21.95 -5.46 25.99
CA TYR A 208 -20.92 -4.45 25.76
C TYR A 208 -19.67 -4.70 26.61
N ILE A 209 -18.52 -4.38 26.04
CA ILE A 209 -17.21 -4.43 26.71
C ILE A 209 -16.70 -3.00 26.83
N TYR A 210 -16.22 -2.63 28.01
CA TYR A 210 -15.68 -1.32 28.28
C TYR A 210 -14.24 -1.20 27.76
N CYS A 211 -14.03 -0.25 26.85
CA CYS A 211 -12.73 0.13 26.31
C CYS A 211 -12.26 1.43 26.97
N GLN A 212 -10.98 1.50 27.36
CA GLN A 212 -10.40 2.71 27.94
C GLN A 212 -10.09 3.74 26.85
N ALA A 213 -9.95 5.01 27.27
CA ALA A 213 -9.41 6.05 26.41
C ALA A 213 -7.97 5.71 25.99
N ASN A 214 -7.60 6.04 24.75
CA ASN A 214 -6.30 5.74 24.16
C ASN A 214 -5.99 4.26 23.91
N SER A 215 -6.92 3.35 24.17
CA SER A 215 -6.76 1.95 23.74
C SER A 215 -6.85 1.85 22.21
N ASN A 216 -6.06 0.95 21.65
CA ASN A 216 -6.18 0.51 20.28
C ASN A 216 -7.34 -0.46 20.18
N LEU A 217 -8.41 0.00 19.54
CA LEU A 217 -9.60 -0.76 19.28
C LEU A 217 -9.43 -1.56 17.99
N VAL A 218 -9.77 -2.84 18.00
CA VAL A 218 -9.92 -3.67 16.81
C VAL A 218 -11.31 -4.29 16.80
N LEU A 219 -12.00 -4.18 15.67
CA LEU A 219 -13.33 -4.71 15.44
C LEU A 219 -13.28 -5.84 14.40
N PHE A 220 -14.32 -6.67 14.39
CA PHE A 220 -14.66 -7.46 13.21
C PHE A 220 -15.46 -6.61 12.21
N ASN A 221 -15.62 -7.06 10.96
CA ASN A 221 -16.38 -6.31 9.96
C ASN A 221 -17.86 -6.13 10.32
N SER A 222 -18.41 -7.01 11.17
CA SER A 222 -19.75 -6.85 11.75
C SER A 222 -19.87 -5.65 12.72
N GLY A 223 -18.75 -5.05 13.13
CA GLY A 223 -18.67 -3.95 14.09
C GLY A 223 -18.62 -4.39 15.55
N CYS A 224 -18.59 -5.70 15.83
CA CYS A 224 -18.38 -6.19 17.19
C CYS A 224 -16.90 -6.20 17.56
N LEU A 225 -16.61 -6.04 18.85
CA LEU A 225 -15.26 -5.96 19.39
C LEU A 225 -14.48 -7.27 19.18
N ASN A 226 -13.27 -7.15 18.64
CA ASN A 226 -12.27 -8.21 18.64
C ASN A 226 -11.29 -8.01 19.81
N SER A 227 -10.69 -6.83 19.93
CA SER A 227 -9.77 -6.51 21.02
C SER A 227 -9.74 -5.01 21.32
N CYS A 228 -9.30 -4.69 22.54
CA CYS A 228 -9.11 -3.33 23.02
C CYS A 228 -7.93 -3.31 23.99
N LEU A 229 -6.79 -2.78 23.54
CA LEU A 229 -5.54 -2.75 24.29
C LEU A 229 -5.07 -1.31 24.49
#